data_AF-A0A944PWY9-F1
#
_entry.id   AF-A0A944PWY9-F1
#
_cell.length_a   1.000
_cell.length_b   1.000
_cell.length_c   1.000
_cell.angle_alpha   90.00
_cell.angle_beta   90.00
_cell.angle_gamma   90.00
#
_symmetry.space_group_name_H-M   'P 1'
#
loop_
_entity.id
_entity.type
_entity.pdbx_description
1 polymer ?
#
loop_
_entity_poly.entity_id
_entity_poly.type
_entity_poly.pdbx_seq_one_letter_code
_entity_poly.pdbx_strand_id
1 'polypeptide(L)'
;MAEEEALEEEARRVIDALEALEQMEDPAAQARAISRVLRDQPARTKKLKQIRQDYVRQQRAAKVSYRKIAQALGVSAGTVQDIERGYSGSGRDRKRKLGEQQGAPDEPPA
;
A
#
# COMPACT_ATOMS: atom_id res chain seq x y z
N MET A 1 -16.53 -12.68 10.28
CA MET A 1 -16.25 -13.13 11.66
C MET A 1 -15.11 -14.14 11.69
N ALA A 2 -15.32 -15.46 11.65
CA ALA A 2 -14.21 -16.43 11.77
C ALA A 2 -13.16 -16.36 10.64
N GLU A 3 -13.57 -16.08 9.40
CA GLU A 3 -12.62 -15.92 8.28
C GLU A 3 -11.87 -14.57 8.30
N GLU A 4 -12.50 -13.50 8.78
CA GLU A 4 -11.83 -12.20 8.96
C GLU A 4 -10.80 -12.27 10.08
N GLU A 5 -11.14 -12.93 11.19
CA GLU A 5 -10.21 -13.20 12.30
C GLU A 5 -9.04 -14.10 11.87
N ALA A 6 -9.28 -15.11 11.02
CA ALA A 6 -8.23 -15.96 10.46
C ALA A 6 -7.31 -15.21 9.46
N LEU A 7 -7.86 -14.27 8.68
CA LEU A 7 -7.08 -13.42 7.77
C LEU A 7 -6.16 -12.45 8.54
N GLU A 8 -6.63 -11.93 9.68
CA GLU A 8 -5.81 -11.15 10.61
C GLU A 8 -4.71 -12.02 11.25
N GLU A 9 -4.94 -13.32 11.45
CA GLU A 9 -3.97 -14.23 12.05
C GLU A 9 -2.70 -14.41 11.21
N GLU A 10 -2.82 -14.66 9.90
CA GLU A 10 -1.63 -14.81 9.05
C GLU A 10 -0.85 -13.50 8.89
N ALA A 11 -1.55 -12.36 8.82
CA ALA A 11 -0.91 -11.06 8.82
C ALA A 11 -0.14 -10.81 10.13
N ARG A 12 -0.76 -11.17 11.27
CA ARG A 12 -0.13 -11.10 12.59
C ARG A 12 1.10 -11.99 12.69
N ARG A 13 1.03 -13.26 12.26
CA ARG A 13 2.20 -14.16 12.27
C ARG A 13 3.39 -13.62 11.48
N VAL A 14 3.14 -12.94 10.35
CA VAL A 14 4.20 -12.29 9.59
C VAL A 14 4.80 -11.12 10.36
N ILE A 15 3.98 -10.29 10.99
CA ILE A 15 4.44 -9.16 11.82
C ILE A 15 5.24 -9.68 13.03
N ASP A 16 4.69 -10.64 13.76
CA ASP A 16 5.35 -11.26 14.92
C ASP A 16 6.70 -11.89 14.52
N ALA A 17 6.79 -12.52 13.35
CA ALA A 17 8.05 -13.08 12.85
C ALA A 17 9.09 -12.01 12.50
N LEU A 18 8.66 -10.83 12.02
CA LEU A 18 9.56 -9.70 11.78
C LEU A 18 10.04 -9.10 13.11
N GLU A 19 9.15 -8.91 14.09
CA GLU A 19 9.52 -8.45 15.43
C GLU A 19 10.49 -9.42 16.11
N ALA A 20 10.31 -10.73 15.94
CA ALA A 20 11.23 -11.75 16.47
C ALA A 20 12.65 -11.62 15.90
N LEU A 21 12.83 -11.16 14.65
CA LEU A 21 14.16 -10.89 14.09
C LEU A 21 14.83 -9.71 14.81
N GLU A 22 14.06 -8.70 15.21
CA GLU A 22 14.57 -7.51 15.90
C GLU A 22 15.02 -7.81 17.34
N GLN A 23 14.45 -8.84 17.96
CA GLN A 23 14.73 -9.22 19.36
C GLN A 23 15.80 -10.33 19.50
N MET A 24 16.48 -10.72 18.42
CA MET A 24 17.51 -11.77 18.47
C MET A 24 18.75 -11.33 19.30
N GLU A 25 19.20 -12.18 20.22
CA GLU A 25 20.31 -11.88 21.14
C GLU A 25 21.70 -11.91 20.49
N ASP A 26 21.96 -12.83 19.55
CA ASP A 26 23.25 -12.91 18.83
C ASP A 26 23.26 -11.91 17.66
N PRO A 27 24.08 -10.84 17.70
CA PRO A 27 24.10 -9.82 16.65
C PRO A 27 24.50 -10.37 15.26
N ALA A 28 25.39 -11.37 15.22
CA ALA A 28 25.83 -11.96 13.97
C ALA A 28 24.76 -12.88 13.38
N ALA A 29 24.05 -13.65 14.21
CA ALA A 29 22.90 -14.43 13.76
C ALA A 29 21.74 -13.54 13.32
N GLN A 30 21.47 -12.45 14.05
CA GLN A 30 20.46 -11.46 13.72
C GLN A 30 20.70 -10.87 12.32
N ALA A 31 21.90 -10.35 12.07
CA ALA A 31 22.25 -9.76 10.78
C ALA A 31 22.12 -10.77 9.62
N ARG A 32 22.49 -12.05 9.84
CA ARG A 32 22.34 -13.12 8.83
C ARG A 32 20.86 -13.41 8.54
N ALA A 33 20.03 -13.50 9.57
CA ALA A 33 18.60 -13.77 9.43
C ALA A 33 17.88 -12.62 8.70
N ILE A 34 18.13 -11.38 9.11
CA ILE A 34 17.61 -10.18 8.44
C ILE A 34 18.06 -10.13 6.98
N SER A 35 19.34 -10.37 6.71
CA SER A 35 19.88 -10.37 5.33
C SER A 35 19.19 -11.39 4.43
N ARG A 36 18.82 -12.56 4.97
CA ARG A 36 18.06 -13.57 4.23
C ARG A 36 16.64 -13.09 3.91
N VAL A 37 15.94 -12.51 4.88
CA VAL A 37 14.60 -11.95 4.66
C VAL A 37 14.64 -10.84 3.62
N LEU A 38 15.55 -9.87 3.78
CA LEU A 38 15.67 -8.72 2.87
C LEU A 38 16.02 -9.11 1.43
N ARG A 39 16.72 -10.22 1.23
CA ARG A 39 17.02 -10.75 -0.12
C ARG A 39 15.76 -11.18 -0.87
N ASP A 40 14.84 -11.87 -0.20
CA ASP A 40 13.63 -12.42 -0.81
C ASP A 40 12.45 -11.43 -0.78
N GLN A 41 12.52 -10.43 0.11
CA GLN A 41 11.48 -9.43 0.35
C GLN A 41 10.98 -8.72 -0.92
N PRO A 42 11.83 -8.31 -1.89
CA PRO A 42 11.34 -7.60 -3.09
C PRO A 42 10.41 -8.46 -3.93
N ALA A 43 10.76 -9.73 -4.15
CA ALA A 43 9.95 -10.67 -4.94
C ALA A 43 8.63 -10.99 -4.24
N ARG A 44 8.67 -11.26 -2.93
CA ARG A 44 7.48 -11.52 -2.09
C ARG A 44 6.55 -10.30 -2.08
N THR A 45 7.10 -9.11 -1.83
CA THR A 45 6.35 -7.85 -1.80
C THR A 45 5.72 -7.54 -3.14
N LYS A 46 6.43 -7.78 -4.26
CA LYS A 46 5.86 -7.62 -5.61
C LYS A 46 4.62 -8.50 -5.80
N LYS A 47 4.70 -9.78 -5.42
CA LYS A 47 3.58 -10.72 -5.52
C LYS A 47 2.38 -10.28 -4.67
N LEU A 48 2.61 -9.90 -3.42
CA LEU A 48 1.55 -9.42 -2.52
C LEU A 48 0.89 -8.13 -3.03
N LYS A 49 1.69 -7.18 -3.55
CA LYS A 49 1.17 -5.96 -4.19
C LYS A 49 0.28 -6.30 -5.39
N GLN A 50 0.67 -7.27 -6.21
CA GLN A 50 -0.11 -7.72 -7.37
C GLN A 50 -1.46 -8.30 -6.94
N ILE A 51 -1.47 -9.21 -5.96
CA ILE A 51 -2.71 -9.81 -5.44
C ILE A 51 -3.67 -8.73 -4.93
N ARG A 52 -3.15 -7.77 -4.15
CA ARG A 52 -3.94 -6.63 -3.65
C ARG A 52 -4.47 -5.76 -4.79
N GLN A 53 -3.66 -5.52 -5.81
CA GLN A 53 -4.07 -4.73 -6.98
C GLN A 53 -5.16 -5.44 -7.79
N ASP A 54 -5.03 -6.75 -8.00
CA ASP A 54 -6.01 -7.54 -8.75
C ASP A 54 -7.36 -7.53 -8.06
N TYR A 55 -7.39 -7.67 -6.73
CA TYR A 55 -8.63 -7.52 -5.94
C TYR A 55 -9.28 -6.14 -6.18
N VAL A 56 -8.53 -5.05 -6.05
CA VAL A 56 -9.09 -3.70 -6.29
C VAL A 56 -9.62 -3.58 -7.71
N ARG A 57 -8.90 -4.05 -8.72
CA ARG A 57 -9.34 -4.00 -10.12
C ARG A 57 -10.62 -4.79 -10.35
N GLN A 58 -10.75 -5.97 -9.75
CA GLN A 58 -11.97 -6.79 -9.81
C GLN A 58 -13.17 -6.04 -9.21
N GLN A 59 -13.01 -5.45 -8.02
CA GLN A 59 -14.07 -4.67 -7.37
C GLN A 59 -14.47 -3.43 -8.19
N ARG A 60 -13.48 -2.79 -8.83
CA ARG A 60 -13.72 -1.65 -9.72
C ARG A 60 -14.43 -2.06 -11.01
N ALA A 61 -14.12 -3.22 -11.58
CA ALA A 61 -14.86 -3.79 -12.70
C ALA A 61 -16.31 -4.10 -12.33
N ALA A 62 -16.57 -4.54 -11.09
CA ALA A 62 -17.91 -4.70 -10.52
C ALA A 62 -18.60 -3.36 -10.13
N LYS A 63 -18.04 -2.21 -10.52
CA LYS A 63 -18.55 -0.85 -10.24
C LYS A 63 -18.65 -0.50 -8.74
N VAL A 64 -17.93 -1.20 -7.86
CA VAL A 64 -17.86 -0.86 -6.43
C VAL A 64 -17.13 0.48 -6.26
N SER A 65 -17.68 1.39 -5.44
CA SER A 65 -17.06 2.70 -5.22
C SER A 65 -15.75 2.61 -4.45
N TYR A 66 -14.83 3.53 -4.71
CA TYR A 66 -13.55 3.60 -3.98
C TYR A 66 -13.71 3.65 -2.47
N ARG A 67 -14.73 4.36 -1.96
CA ARG A 67 -15.00 4.47 -0.52
C ARG A 67 -15.40 3.13 0.10
N LYS A 68 -16.20 2.32 -0.61
CA LYS A 68 -16.59 0.99 -0.15
C LYS A 68 -15.40 0.03 -0.14
N ILE A 69 -14.56 0.07 -1.18
CA ILE A 69 -13.32 -0.74 -1.24
C ILE A 69 -12.35 -0.31 -0.13
N ALA A 70 -12.22 1.00 0.11
CA ALA A 70 -11.38 1.56 1.16
C ALA A 70 -11.79 1.06 2.55
N GLN A 71 -13.09 1.08 2.85
CA GLN A 71 -13.65 0.54 4.09
C GLN A 71 -13.36 -0.96 4.23
N ALA A 72 -13.58 -1.74 3.17
CA ALA A 72 -13.34 -3.19 3.19
C ALA A 72 -11.86 -3.56 3.38
N LEU A 73 -10.93 -2.71 2.95
CA LEU A 73 -9.49 -2.94 3.05
C LEU A 73 -8.83 -2.23 4.24
N GLY A 74 -9.56 -1.41 5.00
CA GLY A 74 -8.99 -0.62 6.10
C GLY A 74 -7.98 0.44 5.65
N VAL A 75 -8.10 0.99 4.43
CA VAL A 75 -7.17 2.01 3.87
C VAL A 75 -7.92 3.25 3.36
N SER A 76 -7.20 4.33 3.03
CA SER A 76 -7.82 5.52 2.46
C SER A 76 -8.31 5.30 1.01
N ALA A 77 -9.32 6.05 0.57
CA ALA A 77 -9.77 6.01 -0.83
C ALA A 77 -8.66 6.41 -1.82
N GLY A 78 -7.76 7.32 -1.43
CA GLY A 78 -6.59 7.67 -2.24
C GLY A 78 -5.67 6.47 -2.43
N THR A 79 -5.40 5.72 -1.36
CA THR A 79 -4.61 4.49 -1.40
C THR A 79 -5.23 3.46 -2.34
N VAL A 80 -6.56 3.31 -2.37
CA VAL A 80 -7.23 2.41 -3.32
C VAL A 80 -6.99 2.85 -4.77
N GLN A 81 -7.08 4.15 -5.06
CA GLN A 81 -6.79 4.68 -6.41
C GLN A 81 -5.34 4.44 -6.81
N ASP A 82 -4.39 4.58 -5.89
CA ASP A 82 -2.99 4.28 -6.13
C ASP A 82 -2.75 2.81 -6.42
N ILE A 83 -3.37 1.93 -5.63
CA ILE A 83 -3.34 0.48 -5.81
C ILE A 83 -3.87 0.12 -7.19
N GLU A 84 -5.03 0.64 -7.60
CA GLU A 84 -5.61 0.36 -8.92
C GLU A 84 -4.64 0.74 -10.05
N ARG A 85 -4.03 1.93 -9.94
CA ARG A 85 -3.03 2.46 -10.89
C ARG A 85 -1.68 1.76 -10.84
N GLY A 86 -1.44 0.88 -9.86
CA GLY A 86 -0.16 0.21 -9.66
C GLY A 86 0.91 1.13 -9.08
N TYR A 87 0.52 2.29 -8.56
CA TYR A 87 1.43 3.20 -7.89
C TYR A 87 1.73 2.67 -6.49
N SER A 88 3.03 2.48 -6.18
CA SER A 88 3.47 1.94 -4.89
C SER A 88 4.55 2.76 -4.18
N GLY A 89 4.78 3.99 -4.64
CA GLY A 89 5.68 4.94 -4.00
C GLY A 89 5.02 5.66 -2.81
N SER A 90 5.85 6.26 -1.94
CA SER A 90 5.34 7.25 -1.00
C SER A 90 4.77 8.40 -1.84
N GLY A 91 3.53 8.83 -1.60
CA GLY A 91 2.84 9.84 -2.43
C GLY A 91 3.56 11.19 -2.57
N ARG A 92 4.74 11.34 -1.95
CA ARG A 92 5.71 12.43 -2.08
C ARG A 92 6.16 12.64 -3.54
N ASP A 93 6.33 11.55 -4.32
CA ASP A 93 6.72 11.62 -5.73
C ASP A 93 5.52 11.61 -6.69
N ARG A 94 4.29 11.66 -6.15
CA ARG A 94 3.11 11.72 -6.99
C ARG A 94 3.08 13.09 -7.67
N LYS A 95 3.12 13.11 -9.01
CA LYS A 95 2.89 14.33 -9.78
C LYS A 95 1.52 14.91 -9.39
N ARG A 96 1.51 15.91 -8.52
CA ARG A 96 0.29 16.68 -8.22
C ARG A 96 -0.11 17.35 -9.52
N LYS A 97 -1.38 17.17 -9.97
CA LYS A 97 -1.93 18.06 -10.99
C LYS A 97 -1.86 19.46 -10.41
N LEU A 98 -0.95 20.28 -10.94
CA LEU A 98 -0.96 21.72 -10.73
C LEU A 98 -2.37 22.15 -11.14
N GLY A 99 -3.15 22.65 -10.18
CA GLY A 99 -4.52 23.05 -10.44
C GLY A 99 -4.54 24.03 -11.60
N GLU A 100 -5.33 23.72 -12.63
CA GLU A 100 -5.85 24.72 -13.55
C GLU A 100 -6.62 25.75 -12.71
N GLN A 101 -5.93 26.76 -12.21
CA GLN A 101 -6.55 28.04 -11.94
C GLN A 101 -6.63 28.75 -13.30
N GLN A 102 -7.74 28.49 -13.98
CA GLN A 102 -8.28 29.36 -15.01
C GLN A 102 -8.57 30.72 -14.37
N GLY A 103 -8.01 31.80 -14.94
CA GLY A 103 -8.39 33.17 -14.59
C GLY A 103 -7.27 34.20 -14.70
N ALA A 104 -6.90 34.58 -15.92
CA ALA A 104 -6.39 35.92 -16.24
C ALA A 104 -6.68 36.19 -17.73
N PRO A 105 -6.84 37.45 -18.19
CA PRO A 105 -6.68 38.72 -17.48
C PRO A 105 -7.92 39.64 -17.60
N ASP A 106 -8.04 40.68 -16.77
CA ASP A 106 -8.77 41.88 -17.19
C ASP A 106 -8.06 43.14 -16.69
N GLU A 107 -8.09 44.17 -17.54
CA GLU A 107 -7.22 45.36 -17.64
C GLU A 107 -6.97 46.19 -16.36
N PRO A 108 -5.84 46.94 -16.31
CA PRO A 108 -5.65 48.00 -15.33
C PRO A 108 -6.45 49.26 -15.72
N PRO A 109 -7.17 49.93 -14.79
CA PRO A 109 -7.75 51.23 -15.08
C PRO A 109 -6.67 52.32 -15.10
N ALA A 110 -6.90 53.29 -16.00
CA ALA A 110 -6.12 54.50 -16.24
C ALA A 110 -6.08 55.48 -15.05
#